data_AF-A0A242DD76-F1
#
_entry.id   AF-A0A242DD76-F1
#
_cell.length_a   1.000
_cell.length_b   1.000
_cell.length_c   1.000
_cell.angle_alpha   90.00
_cell.angle_beta   90.00
_cell.angle_gamma   90.00
#
_symmetry.space_group_name_H-M   'P 1'
#
loop_
_entity.id
_entity.type
_entity.pdbx_description
1 polymer ?
#
loop_
_entity_poly.entity_id
_entity_poly.type
_entity_poly.pdbx_seq_one_letter_code
_entity_poly.pdbx_strand_id
1 'polypeptide(L)'
;MTTIDETLIEWQKENFNDVYHTMKEALKDVKEERDVVKQKYCANYFGVSVNTLKSWVHMGCPEIRLESGMVLYSKQGVRKWLLQYQK
;
A
#
# COMPACT_ATOMS: atom_id res chain seq x y z
N MET A 1 1.60 -15.20 -46.83
CA MET A 1 2.32 -14.18 -46.04
C MET A 1 1.37 -13.68 -44.95
N THR A 2 1.01 -14.52 -43.99
CA THR A 2 0.07 -14.17 -42.90
C THR A 2 0.59 -14.73 -41.57
N THR A 3 1.24 -15.89 -41.61
CA THR A 3 1.80 -16.56 -40.44
C THR A 3 2.94 -15.81 -39.75
N ILE A 4 3.82 -15.12 -40.49
CA ILE A 4 4.96 -14.40 -39.89
C ILE A 4 4.47 -13.16 -39.13
N ASP A 5 3.52 -12.40 -39.70
CA ASP A 5 2.93 -11.23 -39.06
C ASP A 5 2.11 -11.61 -37.82
N GLU A 6 1.37 -12.71 -37.88
CA GLU A 6 0.65 -13.27 -36.73
C GLU A 6 1.62 -13.66 -35.60
N THR A 7 2.71 -14.38 -35.91
CA THR A 7 3.71 -14.74 -34.90
C THR A 7 4.42 -13.52 -34.30
N LEU A 8 4.63 -12.45 -35.08
CA LEU A 8 5.24 -11.22 -34.59
C LEU A 8 4.33 -10.49 -33.60
N ILE A 9 3.02 -10.47 -33.88
CA ILE A 9 2.00 -9.85 -33.04
C ILE A 9 1.82 -10.65 -31.74
N GLU A 10 1.82 -11.98 -31.81
CA GLU A 10 1.76 -12.85 -30.62
C GLU A 10 2.97 -12.59 -29.71
N TRP A 11 4.17 -12.56 -30.29
CA TRP A 11 5.41 -12.33 -29.55
C TRP A 11 5.49 -10.92 -28.92
N GLN A 12 4.95 -9.90 -29.60
CA GLN A 12 4.81 -8.57 -29.01
C GLN A 12 3.83 -8.54 -27.83
N LYS A 13 2.72 -9.27 -27.91
CA LYS A 13 1.73 -9.35 -26.82
C LYS A 13 2.29 -10.08 -25.61
N GLU A 14 2.99 -11.19 -25.81
CA GLU A 14 3.61 -11.96 -24.72
C GLU A 14 4.67 -11.13 -24.00
N ASN A 15 5.59 -10.48 -24.73
CA ASN A 15 6.57 -9.59 -24.13
C ASN A 15 5.94 -8.42 -23.38
N PHE A 16 4.88 -7.82 -23.93
CA PHE A 16 4.18 -6.72 -23.25
C PHE A 16 3.52 -7.21 -21.95
N ASN A 17 2.94 -8.41 -21.97
CA ASN A 17 2.32 -9.00 -20.80
C ASN A 17 3.35 -9.31 -19.71
N ASP A 18 4.50 -9.87 -20.06
CA ASP A 18 5.58 -10.16 -19.12
C ASP A 18 6.14 -8.88 -18.49
N VAL A 19 6.42 -7.86 -19.31
CA VAL A 19 6.86 -6.53 -18.81
C VAL A 19 5.80 -5.92 -17.89
N TYR A 20 4.52 -6.01 -18.26
CA TYR A 20 3.42 -5.54 -17.43
C TYR A 20 3.36 -6.28 -16.08
N HIS A 21 3.52 -7.60 -16.08
CA HIS A 21 3.53 -8.42 -14.88
C HIS A 21 4.71 -8.09 -13.96
N THR A 22 5.94 -8.03 -14.50
CA THR A 22 7.13 -7.65 -13.74
C THR A 22 7.01 -6.25 -13.15
N MET A 23 6.52 -5.28 -13.93
CA MET A 23 6.28 -3.91 -13.46
C MET A 23 5.24 -3.88 -12.34
N LYS A 24 4.15 -4.65 -12.48
CA LYS A 24 3.09 -4.74 -11.48
C LYS A 24 3.57 -5.39 -10.18
N GLU A 25 4.44 -6.38 -10.26
CA GLU A 25 5.06 -7.01 -9.08
C GLU A 25 6.06 -6.08 -8.40
N ALA A 26 6.95 -5.43 -9.16
CA ALA A 26 7.85 -4.41 -8.61
C ALA A 26 7.08 -3.25 -7.92
N LEU A 27 5.95 -2.83 -8.49
CA LEU A 27 5.08 -1.82 -7.86
C LEU A 27 4.37 -2.33 -6.61
N LYS A 28 4.08 -3.63 -6.49
CA LYS A 28 3.56 -4.22 -5.25
C LYS A 28 4.63 -4.23 -4.17
N ASP A 29 5.85 -4.62 -4.50
CA ASP A 29 6.98 -4.70 -3.56
C ASP A 29 7.38 -3.30 -3.06
N VAL A 30 7.33 -2.29 -3.92
CA VAL A 30 7.53 -0.88 -3.50
C VAL A 30 6.37 -0.38 -2.62
N LYS A 31 5.14 -0.84 -2.85
CA LYS A 31 3.99 -0.54 -1.96
C LYS A 31 4.12 -1.18 -0.58
N GLU A 32 4.90 -2.25 -0.45
CA GLU A 32 5.26 -2.86 0.83
C GLU A 32 6.37 -2.10 1.58
N GLU A 33 6.76 -0.89 1.14
CA GLU A 33 7.58 0.02 1.93
C GLU A 33 6.95 0.29 3.30
N ARG A 34 7.39 -0.53 4.26
CA ARG A 34 7.08 -0.56 5.69
C ARG A 34 5.64 -0.14 5.96
N ASP A 35 4.73 -1.11 5.89
CA ASP A 35 3.34 -0.92 6.32
C ASP A 35 3.29 -0.40 7.77
N VAL A 36 4.13 -0.97 8.64
CA VAL A 36 4.24 -0.55 10.04
C VAL A 36 5.24 0.59 10.17
N VAL A 37 4.76 1.76 10.61
CA VAL A 37 5.56 2.98 10.77
C VAL A 37 5.33 3.63 12.12
N LYS A 38 6.30 4.46 12.56
CA LYS A 38 6.14 5.26 13.79
C LYS A 38 5.04 6.30 13.63
N GLN A 39 4.48 6.73 14.75
CA GLN A 39 3.41 7.72 14.84
C GLN A 39 3.56 8.94 13.91
N LYS A 40 4.73 9.58 13.92
CA LYS A 40 5.00 10.78 13.08
C LYS A 40 4.86 10.46 11.58
N TYR A 41 5.38 9.31 11.14
CA TYR A 41 5.32 8.91 9.74
C TYR A 41 3.91 8.48 9.32
N CYS A 42 3.15 7.84 10.21
CA CYS A 42 1.75 7.50 9.96
C CYS A 42 0.91 8.77 9.79
N ALA A 43 1.06 9.73 10.70
CA ALA A 43 0.35 11.02 10.63
C ALA A 43 0.66 11.75 9.32
N ASN A 44 1.93 11.80 8.93
CA ASN A 44 2.35 12.37 7.65
C ASN A 44 1.75 11.62 6.44
N TYR A 45 1.71 10.29 6.47
CA TYR A 45 1.15 9.47 5.38
C TYR A 45 -0.33 9.77 5.11
N PHE A 46 -1.12 9.99 6.17
CA PHE A 46 -2.54 10.33 6.06
C PHE A 46 -2.81 11.85 5.96
N GLY A 47 -1.77 12.69 5.97
CA GLY A 47 -1.93 14.15 5.90
C GLY A 47 -2.61 14.76 7.12
N VAL A 48 -2.46 14.16 8.31
CA VAL A 48 -3.11 14.63 9.55
C VAL A 48 -2.08 14.94 10.64
N SER A 49 -2.51 15.69 11.66
CA SER A 49 -1.66 15.92 12.84
C SER A 49 -1.51 14.66 13.68
N VAL A 50 -0.43 14.57 14.47
CA VAL A 50 -0.26 13.48 15.46
C VAL A 50 -1.39 13.47 16.49
N ASN A 51 -1.93 14.64 16.85
CA ASN A 51 -3.05 14.73 17.78
C ASN A 51 -4.34 14.16 17.17
N THR A 52 -4.56 14.39 15.88
CA THR A 52 -5.67 13.78 15.13
C THR A 52 -5.52 12.26 15.10
N LEU A 53 -4.31 11.76 14.83
CA LEU A 53 -4.05 10.32 14.84
C LEU A 53 -4.28 9.71 16.24
N LYS A 54 -3.88 10.40 17.32
CA LYS A 54 -4.21 9.99 18.69
C LYS A 54 -5.72 9.99 18.91
N SER A 55 -6.44 10.99 18.43
CA SER A 55 -7.92 11.03 18.51
C SER A 55 -8.54 9.81 17.82
N TRP A 56 -8.01 9.41 16.65
CA TRP A 56 -8.45 8.19 15.96
C TRP A 56 -8.30 6.94 16.81
N VAL A 57 -7.18 6.80 17.56
CA VAL A 57 -6.99 5.67 18.48
C VAL A 57 -8.08 5.64 19.56
N HIS A 58 -8.45 6.79 20.12
CA HIS A 58 -9.57 6.86 21.08
C HIS A 58 -10.92 6.48 20.46
N MET A 59 -11.06 6.62 19.14
CA MET A 59 -12.24 6.18 18.37
C MET A 59 -12.15 4.71 17.91
N GLY A 60 -11.10 3.97 18.30
CA GLY A 60 -10.94 2.55 17.98
C GLY A 60 -10.01 2.26 16.79
N CYS A 61 -9.26 3.24 16.32
CA CYS A 61 -8.23 3.00 15.30
C CYS A 61 -7.13 2.07 15.85
N PRO A 62 -6.70 1.06 15.09
CA PRO A 62 -5.68 0.11 15.55
C PRO A 62 -4.32 0.79 15.76
N GLU A 63 -3.70 0.51 16.91
CA GLU A 63 -2.30 0.84 17.21
C GLU A 63 -1.54 -0.37 17.75
N ILE A 64 -0.24 -0.40 17.50
CA ILE A 64 0.67 -1.41 18.03
C ILE A 64 1.53 -0.73 19.09
N ARG A 65 1.35 -1.11 20.35
CA ARG A 65 2.14 -0.59 21.46
C ARG A 65 3.12 -1.68 21.93
N LEU A 66 4.41 -1.39 21.81
CA LEU A 66 5.46 -2.28 22.33
C LEU A 66 5.62 -2.09 23.84
N GLU A 67 6.19 -3.10 24.51
CA GLU A 67 6.48 -3.03 25.96
C GLU A 67 7.44 -1.87 26.31
N SER A 68 8.27 -1.43 25.36
CA SER A 68 9.13 -0.25 25.50
C SER A 68 8.41 1.09 25.50
N GLY A 69 7.08 1.11 25.31
CA GLY A 69 6.27 2.32 25.19
C GLY A 69 6.27 2.94 23.79
N MET A 70 7.01 2.38 22.82
CA MET A 70 6.97 2.84 21.43
C MET A 70 5.64 2.48 20.76
N VAL A 71 5.03 3.46 20.09
CA VAL A 71 3.77 3.29 19.34
C VAL A 71 4.04 3.25 17.84
N LEU A 72 3.54 2.19 17.22
CA LEU A 72 3.61 1.92 15.79
C LEU A 72 2.21 1.79 15.21
N TYR A 73 2.09 2.06 13.91
CA TYR A 73 0.83 2.02 13.18
C TYR A 73 1.03 1.31 11.86
N SER A 74 0.12 0.38 11.54
CA SER A 74 -0.01 -0.21 10.21
C SER A 74 -0.81 0.74 9.32
N LYS A 75 -0.22 1.23 8.22
CA LYS A 75 -0.92 2.09 7.24
C LYS A 75 -2.15 1.37 6.69
N GLN A 76 -2.04 0.08 6.37
CA GLN A 76 -3.15 -0.73 5.89
C GLN A 76 -4.26 -0.87 6.96
N GLY A 77 -3.90 -1.13 8.21
CA GLY A 77 -4.85 -1.23 9.32
C GLY A 77 -5.64 0.07 9.55
N VAL A 78 -4.93 1.20 9.60
CA VAL A 78 -5.56 2.53 9.73
C VAL A 78 -6.47 2.83 8.53
N ARG A 79 -6.02 2.52 7.30
CA ARG A 79 -6.84 2.69 6.10
C ARG A 79 -8.11 1.86 6.14
N LYS A 80 -8.01 0.59 6.52
CA LYS A 80 -9.17 -0.31 6.64
C LYS A 80 -10.18 0.22 7.66
N TRP A 81 -9.71 0.75 8.79
CA TRP A 81 -10.55 1.41 9.79
C TRP A 81 -11.23 2.67 9.22
N LEU A 82 -10.49 3.55 8.55
CA LEU A 82 -11.06 4.76 7.92
C LEU A 82 -12.18 4.43 6.91
N LEU A 83 -12.00 3.37 6.12
CA LEU A 83 -13.01 2.93 5.14
C LEU A 83 -14.32 2.48 5.79
N GLN A 84 -14.35 2.11 7.08
CA GLN A 84 -15.59 1.78 7.79
C GLN A 84 -16.51 2.99 7.99
N TYR A 85 -15.94 4.20 7.96
CA TYR A 85 -16.69 5.46 8.12
C TYR A 85 -17.11 6.06 6.79
N GLN A 86 -16.59 5.52 5.67
CA GLN A 86 -16.98 5.94 4.33
C GLN A 86 -18.34 5.28 4.00
N LYS A 87 -19.41 6.10 3.98
CA LYS A 87 -20.74 5.72 3.49
C LYS A 87 -20.83 5.89 1.98
#